data_AF-A0A0C9S330-F1
#
_entry.id   AF-A0A0C9S330-F1
#
_cell.length_a   1.000
_cell.length_b   1.000
_cell.length_c   1.000
_cell.angle_alpha   90.00
_cell.angle_beta   90.00
_cell.angle_gamma   90.00
#
_symmetry.space_group_name_H-M   'P 1'
#
loop_
_entity.id
_entity.type
_entity.pdbx_description
1 polymer ?
#
loop_
_entity_poly.entity_id
_entity_poly.type
_entity_poly.pdbx_seq_one_letter_code
_entity_poly.pdbx_strand_id
1 'polypeptide(L)'
;MQLENKDMKSGNEPKSTKNVPVRIILVFLLITIVTAVLLEFGIPDSRLWKTGKIIEVQPSEASEINYYKFAIYPPFKPSDKHLHHVIEILGQMGYKQTSLNNENWNLLWAHEYPFLKMGTRIRNILPRQIVNHFPGIGFITSKVDLSTAAFPFMPKAFRLPEQQAEFLKFAIDNPDSIFVEKNNKHRSIKILPLNSINLNATDCFLQEYVQNPFLVDGHKFDVGVYVVLTS
;
A
#
# COMPACT_ATOMS: atom_id res chain seq x y z
N MET A 1 47.48 -25.13 -49.09
CA MET A 1 48.54 -25.31 -48.10
C MET A 1 48.12 -24.54 -46.86
N GLN A 2 47.75 -25.28 -45.82
CA GLN A 2 47.49 -24.91 -44.42
C GLN A 2 46.42 -23.85 -44.09
N LEU A 3 45.26 -24.37 -43.66
CA LEU A 3 44.45 -23.77 -42.61
C LEU A 3 45.24 -23.78 -41.30
N GLU A 4 45.17 -22.69 -40.53
CA GLU A 4 45.35 -22.77 -39.08
C GLU A 4 44.38 -21.82 -38.38
N ASN A 5 43.57 -22.42 -37.51
CA ASN A 5 42.61 -21.81 -36.60
C ASN A 5 43.30 -21.21 -35.37
N LYS A 6 42.51 -20.47 -34.58
CA LYS A 6 42.66 -20.07 -33.16
C LYS A 6 43.31 -18.70 -32.92
N ASP A 7 42.86 -17.87 -31.98
CA ASP A 7 41.76 -17.95 -31.01
C ASP A 7 41.38 -16.51 -30.59
N MET A 8 40.10 -16.35 -30.32
CA MET A 8 39.46 -15.20 -29.69
C MET A 8 40.02 -15.01 -28.27
N LYS A 9 40.81 -13.95 -28.04
CA LYS A 9 41.27 -13.58 -26.69
C LYS A 9 40.11 -12.94 -25.91
N SER A 10 39.33 -13.82 -25.27
CA SER A 10 38.51 -13.53 -24.10
C SER A 10 39.39 -12.99 -22.97
N GLY A 11 39.18 -11.74 -22.58
CA GLY A 11 39.76 -11.15 -21.37
C GLY A 11 38.96 -11.58 -20.14
N ASN A 12 39.26 -12.77 -19.62
CA ASN A 12 38.89 -13.19 -18.29
C ASN A 12 40.16 -13.38 -17.47
N GLU A 13 40.63 -12.31 -16.82
CA GLU A 13 41.52 -12.48 -15.68
C GLU A 13 40.72 -13.13 -14.54
N PRO A 14 41.20 -14.23 -13.93
CA PRO A 14 40.55 -14.76 -12.75
C PRO A 14 40.73 -13.76 -11.62
N LYS A 15 39.63 -13.15 -11.17
CA LYS A 15 39.60 -12.35 -9.95
C LYS A 15 40.17 -13.21 -8.82
N SER A 16 41.34 -12.82 -8.30
CA SER A 16 41.98 -13.43 -7.15
C SER A 16 40.95 -13.56 -6.03
N THR A 17 40.55 -14.79 -5.73
CA THR A 17 39.72 -15.10 -4.58
C THR A 17 40.58 -14.82 -3.35
N LYS A 18 40.36 -13.67 -2.72
CA LYS A 18 40.93 -13.37 -1.42
C LYS A 18 40.40 -14.41 -0.44
N ASN A 19 41.21 -15.43 -0.14
CA ASN A 19 40.88 -16.43 0.85
C ASN A 19 40.70 -15.71 2.19
N VAL A 20 39.45 -15.59 2.63
CA VAL A 20 39.15 -15.05 3.96
C VAL A 20 39.73 -16.05 4.98
N PRO A 21 40.67 -15.64 5.83
CA PRO A 21 41.23 -16.53 6.83
C PRO A 21 40.10 -17.11 7.68
N VAL A 22 40.10 -18.43 7.89
CA VAL A 22 39.08 -19.14 8.67
C VAL A 22 38.85 -18.49 10.04
N ARG A 23 39.90 -17.90 10.63
CA ARG A 23 39.83 -17.12 11.88
C ARG A 23 38.86 -15.92 11.80
N ILE A 24 38.78 -15.23 10.66
CA ILE A 24 37.85 -14.10 10.47
C ILE A 24 36.40 -14.61 10.41
N ILE A 25 36.17 -15.73 9.71
CA ILE A 25 34.85 -16.36 9.62
C ILE A 25 34.39 -16.84 11.01
N LEU A 26 35.29 -17.48 11.77
CA LEU A 26 35.02 -17.93 13.14
C LEU A 26 34.72 -16.77 14.10
N VAL A 27 35.47 -15.66 13.99
CA VAL A 27 35.20 -14.45 14.80
C VAL A 27 33.85 -13.84 14.43
N PHE A 28 33.50 -13.78 13.15
CA PHE A 28 32.21 -13.26 12.71
C PHE A 28 31.04 -14.12 13.21
N LEU A 29 31.17 -15.45 13.13
CA LEU A 29 30.20 -16.41 13.68
C LEU A 29 30.06 -16.27 15.20
N LEU A 30 31.17 -16.11 15.92
CA LEU A 30 31.14 -15.90 17.36
C LEU A 30 30.40 -14.61 17.71
N ILE A 31 30.68 -13.51 17.00
CA ILE A 31 30.01 -12.22 17.23
C ILE A 31 28.52 -12.34 16.98
N THR A 32 28.10 -13.00 15.89
CA THR A 32 26.67 -13.18 15.55
C THR A 32 25.94 -14.07 16.55
N ILE A 33 26.57 -15.14 17.03
CA ILE A 33 25.97 -15.99 18.08
C ILE A 33 25.85 -15.21 19.39
N VAL A 34 26.90 -14.48 19.79
CA VAL A 34 26.88 -13.68 21.02
C VAL A 34 25.84 -12.56 20.95
N THR A 35 25.70 -11.87 19.82
CA THR A 35 24.64 -10.85 19.68
C THR A 35 23.25 -11.46 19.69
N ALA A 36 23.03 -12.61 19.04
CA ALA A 36 21.75 -13.30 19.10
C ALA A 36 21.38 -13.72 20.54
N VAL A 37 22.32 -14.30 21.27
CA VAL A 37 22.14 -14.68 22.69
C VAL A 37 21.90 -13.43 23.56
N LEU A 38 22.62 -12.33 23.32
CA LEU A 38 22.40 -11.08 24.05
C LEU A 38 21.04 -10.44 23.73
N LEU A 39 20.52 -10.57 22.52
CA LEU A 39 19.17 -10.12 22.19
C LEU A 39 18.11 -11.01 22.83
N GLU A 40 18.31 -12.32 22.83
CA GLU A 40 17.35 -13.30 23.35
C GLU A 40 17.32 -13.36 24.88
N PHE A 41 18.44 -13.09 25.56
CA PHE A 41 18.56 -13.17 27.02
C PHE A 41 18.90 -11.85 27.72
N GLY A 42 19.53 -10.90 27.03
CA GLY A 42 20.00 -9.62 27.60
C GLY A 42 19.00 -8.47 27.47
N ILE A 43 18.04 -8.58 26.56
CA ILE A 43 16.84 -7.73 26.55
C ILE A 43 15.72 -8.58 27.15
N PRO A 44 15.28 -8.35 28.39
CA PRO A 44 14.05 -8.95 28.88
C PRO A 44 12.91 -8.34 28.06
N ASP A 45 12.53 -9.03 26.99
CA ASP A 45 11.44 -8.73 26.06
C ASP A 45 10.05 -8.67 26.74
N SER A 46 10.02 -8.83 28.06
CA SER A 46 8.86 -8.54 28.89
C SER A 46 8.74 -7.07 29.33
N ARG A 47 9.67 -6.16 28.99
CA ARG A 47 9.56 -4.73 29.35
C ARG A 47 9.14 -3.81 28.22
N LEU A 48 9.28 -4.22 26.94
CA LEU A 48 8.78 -3.44 25.81
C LEU A 48 7.31 -3.79 25.45
N TRP A 49 6.84 -4.98 25.84
CA TRP A 49 5.42 -5.39 25.78
C TRP A 49 4.83 -5.72 27.15
N LYS A 50 5.18 -4.94 28.17
CA LYS A 50 4.34 -4.83 29.36
C LYS A 50 3.14 -3.95 29.01
N THR A 51 2.18 -4.54 28.28
CA THR A 51 0.77 -4.22 28.46
C THR A 51 0.51 -4.45 29.94
N GLY A 52 0.65 -3.38 30.73
CA GLY A 52 0.43 -3.45 32.16
C GLY A 52 -0.92 -4.10 32.36
N LYS A 53 -0.95 -5.17 33.18
CA LYS A 53 -2.17 -5.69 33.78
C LYS A 53 -2.97 -4.47 34.22
N ILE A 54 -4.00 -4.11 33.45
CA ILE A 54 -4.85 -2.97 33.78
C ILE A 54 -5.43 -3.34 35.12
N ILE A 55 -5.11 -2.51 36.10
CA ILE A 55 -5.65 -2.58 37.46
C ILE A 55 -7.14 -2.84 37.31
N GLU A 56 -7.60 -3.95 37.87
CA GLU A 56 -9.03 -4.24 38.00
C GLU A 56 -9.56 -3.23 39.03
N VAL A 57 -9.80 -2.00 38.57
CA VAL A 57 -10.43 -0.96 39.36
C VAL A 57 -11.89 -1.37 39.49
N GLN A 58 -12.23 -1.90 40.66
CA GLN A 58 -13.61 -1.98 41.15
C GLN A 58 -14.27 -0.60 40.92
N PRO A 59 -15.34 -0.48 40.14
CA PRO A 59 -15.94 0.82 39.88
C PRO A 59 -16.62 1.31 41.15
N SER A 60 -15.98 2.25 41.86
CA SER A 60 -16.69 3.11 42.81
C SER A 60 -17.60 4.04 42.04
N GLU A 61 -18.86 4.13 42.46
CA GLU A 61 -19.91 5.00 41.93
C GLU A 61 -19.48 6.48 41.93
N ALA A 62 -18.79 6.92 40.88
CA ALA A 62 -18.40 8.32 40.71
C ALA A 62 -18.31 8.69 39.23
N SER A 63 -19.35 9.40 38.75
CA SER A 63 -19.47 10.09 37.46
C SER A 63 -19.47 9.23 36.19
N GLU A 64 -20.37 9.55 35.26
CA GLU A 64 -20.35 9.02 33.89
C GLU A 64 -18.96 9.24 33.26
N ILE A 65 -18.09 8.23 33.31
CA ILE A 65 -16.85 8.25 32.53
C ILE A 65 -17.28 8.30 31.07
N ASN A 66 -17.15 9.47 30.45
CA ASN A 66 -17.56 9.74 29.08
C ASN A 66 -16.59 9.03 28.13
N TYR A 67 -16.74 7.71 28.01
CA TYR A 67 -15.94 6.90 27.09
C TYR A 67 -16.09 7.47 25.68
N TYR A 68 -14.98 7.71 24.99
CA TYR A 68 -15.03 8.04 23.57
C TYR A 68 -15.70 6.89 22.82
N LYS A 69 -16.70 7.21 22.02
CA LYS A 69 -17.50 6.22 21.28
C LYS A 69 -17.10 6.20 19.82
N PHE A 70 -17.03 5.01 19.24
CA PHE A 70 -16.83 4.86 17.81
C PHE A 70 -17.92 4.02 17.16
N ALA A 71 -18.26 4.35 15.92
CA ALA A 71 -19.15 3.57 15.05
C ALA A 71 -18.39 3.11 13.81
N ILE A 72 -18.85 2.01 13.20
CA ILE A 72 -18.27 1.43 11.98
C ILE A 72 -19.29 1.49 10.85
N TYR A 73 -18.84 1.85 9.66
CA TYR A 73 -19.66 1.87 8.44
C TYR A 73 -18.98 1.15 7.26
N PRO A 74 -19.66 0.23 6.55
CA PRO A 74 -20.94 -0.40 6.89
C PRO A 74 -20.87 -1.17 8.22
N PRO A 75 -22.02 -1.57 8.79
CA PRO A 75 -22.03 -2.36 10.02
C PRO A 75 -21.15 -3.60 9.90
N PHE A 76 -20.22 -3.74 10.85
CA PHE A 76 -19.25 -4.83 10.92
C PHE A 76 -19.94 -6.18 11.12
N LYS A 77 -19.59 -7.17 10.29
CA LYS A 77 -19.96 -8.58 10.50
C LYS A 77 -18.76 -9.34 11.07
N PRO A 78 -18.96 -10.37 11.91
CA PRO A 78 -17.86 -11.18 12.43
C PRO A 78 -16.96 -11.84 11.37
N SER A 79 -17.46 -11.99 10.13
CA SER A 79 -16.70 -12.49 8.98
C SER A 79 -15.70 -11.48 8.40
N ASP A 80 -15.81 -10.20 8.75
CA ASP A 80 -15.09 -9.11 8.12
C ASP A 80 -13.68 -8.96 8.69
N LYS A 81 -12.75 -9.77 8.18
CA LYS A 81 -11.38 -9.80 8.73
C LYS A 81 -10.61 -8.48 8.65
N HIS A 82 -11.00 -7.60 7.73
CA HIS A 82 -10.27 -6.40 7.36
C HIS A 82 -10.35 -5.25 8.39
N LEU A 83 -11.23 -5.34 9.40
CA LEU A 83 -11.37 -4.31 10.45
C LEU A 83 -10.99 -4.78 11.86
N HIS A 84 -10.56 -6.04 12.04
CA HIS A 84 -10.23 -6.56 13.36
C HIS A 84 -9.20 -5.70 14.09
N HIS A 85 -8.08 -5.36 13.44
CA HIS A 85 -7.03 -4.54 14.06
C HIS A 85 -7.50 -3.13 14.38
N VAL A 86 -8.38 -2.55 13.58
CA VAL A 86 -8.96 -1.23 13.87
C VAL A 86 -9.77 -1.27 15.17
N ILE A 87 -10.66 -2.26 15.29
CA ILE A 87 -11.51 -2.44 16.48
C ILE A 87 -10.66 -2.71 17.72
N GLU A 88 -9.66 -3.58 17.59
CA GLU A 88 -8.75 -3.94 18.66
C GLU A 88 -7.96 -2.72 19.17
N ILE A 89 -7.33 -1.96 18.27
CA ILE A 89 -6.55 -0.77 18.64
C ILE A 89 -7.45 0.29 19.28
N LEU A 90 -8.64 0.54 18.74
CA LEU A 90 -9.58 1.49 19.34
C LEU A 90 -10.01 1.04 20.75
N GLY A 91 -10.26 -0.25 20.95
CA GLY A 91 -10.55 -0.81 22.26
C GLY A 91 -9.39 -0.63 23.25
N GLN A 92 -8.14 -0.86 22.82
CA GLN A 92 -6.94 -0.61 23.61
C GLN A 92 -6.77 0.88 23.95
N MET A 93 -7.21 1.78 23.08
CA MET A 93 -7.24 3.24 23.32
C MET A 93 -8.40 3.68 24.22
N GLY A 94 -9.24 2.75 24.71
CA GLY A 94 -10.36 3.05 25.61
C GLY A 94 -11.64 3.49 24.90
N TYR A 95 -11.71 3.38 23.57
CA TYR A 95 -12.95 3.64 22.83
C TYR A 95 -13.95 2.51 23.03
N LYS A 96 -15.24 2.87 23.11
CA LYS A 96 -16.35 1.90 23.14
C LYS A 96 -17.12 1.92 21.83
N GLN A 97 -17.35 0.74 21.25
CA GLN A 97 -18.15 0.64 20.04
C GLN A 97 -19.62 0.97 20.36
N THR A 98 -20.25 1.75 19.49
CA THR A 98 -21.68 2.06 19.55
C THR A 98 -22.39 1.61 18.27
N SER A 99 -23.72 1.53 18.30
CA SER A 99 -24.53 1.31 17.10
C SER A 99 -24.35 2.46 16.11
N LEU A 100 -24.43 2.14 14.82
CA LEU A 100 -24.36 3.13 13.74
C LEU A 100 -25.48 4.17 13.84
N ASN A 101 -26.62 3.85 14.46
CA ASN A 101 -27.74 4.78 14.59
C ASN A 101 -27.59 5.75 15.75
N ASN A 102 -26.72 5.47 16.73
CA ASN A 102 -26.49 6.36 17.87
C ASN A 102 -25.92 7.71 17.38
N GLU A 103 -26.46 8.83 17.84
CA GLU A 103 -25.95 10.17 17.52
C GLU A 103 -24.81 10.62 18.44
N ASN A 104 -24.69 10.01 19.62
CA ASN A 104 -23.61 10.26 20.55
C ASN A 104 -22.40 9.37 20.24
N TRP A 105 -21.61 9.78 19.25
CA TRP A 105 -20.34 9.18 18.86
C TRP A 105 -19.26 10.27 18.72
N ASN A 106 -17.99 9.86 18.71
CA ASN A 106 -16.82 10.72 18.53
C ASN A 106 -16.07 10.38 17.24
N LEU A 107 -15.95 9.10 16.92
CA LEU A 107 -15.28 8.61 15.70
C LEU A 107 -16.23 7.76 14.86
N LEU A 108 -16.32 8.05 13.57
CA LEU A 108 -16.91 7.16 12.59
C LEU A 108 -15.78 6.56 11.75
N TRP A 109 -15.52 5.27 11.93
CA TRP A 109 -14.59 4.52 11.10
C TRP A 109 -15.34 3.88 9.93
N ALA A 110 -15.31 4.55 8.78
CA ALA A 110 -15.91 4.05 7.56
C ALA A 110 -14.89 3.26 6.73
N HIS A 111 -15.22 2.02 6.39
CA HIS A 111 -14.50 1.23 5.39
C HIS A 111 -14.85 1.71 3.97
N GLU A 112 -16.14 1.99 3.72
CA GLU A 112 -16.61 2.54 2.46
C GLU A 112 -16.74 4.07 2.50
N TYR A 113 -16.69 4.71 1.33
CA TYR A 113 -16.85 6.17 1.21
C TYR A 113 -18.22 6.64 1.72
N PRO A 114 -18.30 7.37 2.86
CA PRO A 114 -19.57 7.57 3.57
C PRO A 114 -20.40 8.73 3.03
N PHE A 115 -19.78 9.73 2.37
CA PHE A 115 -20.42 11.00 2.03
C PHE A 115 -21.55 10.88 1.00
N LEU A 116 -21.55 9.84 0.15
CA LEU A 116 -22.65 9.60 -0.81
C LEU A 116 -23.79 8.78 -0.21
N LYS A 117 -23.47 7.83 0.69
CA LYS A 117 -24.42 6.82 1.15
C LYS A 117 -25.09 7.16 2.48
N MET A 118 -24.46 7.99 3.30
CA MET A 118 -24.96 8.34 4.64
C MET A 118 -25.70 9.68 4.69
N GLY A 119 -25.90 10.34 3.54
CA GLY A 119 -26.84 11.45 3.36
C GLY A 119 -26.69 12.60 4.37
N THR A 120 -27.80 12.95 5.04
CA THR A 120 -27.88 14.06 6.00
C THR A 120 -27.04 13.84 7.25
N ARG A 121 -26.82 12.60 7.68
CA ARG A 121 -26.06 12.28 8.89
C ARG A 121 -24.63 12.79 8.83
N ILE A 122 -23.95 12.60 7.70
CA ILE A 122 -22.59 13.07 7.50
C ILE A 122 -22.53 14.58 7.29
N ARG A 123 -23.59 15.18 6.73
CA ARG A 123 -23.68 16.65 6.55
C ARG A 123 -23.87 17.38 7.88
N ASN A 124 -24.41 16.71 8.89
CA ASN A 124 -24.77 17.29 10.18
C ASN A 124 -23.87 16.80 11.33
N ILE A 125 -22.63 16.39 11.04
CA ILE A 125 -21.69 15.98 12.09
C ILE A 125 -21.32 17.18 12.98
N LEU A 126 -21.14 16.92 14.27
CA LEU A 126 -20.76 17.92 15.25
C LEU A 126 -19.25 18.21 15.19
N PRO A 127 -18.77 19.37 15.67
CA PRO A 127 -17.33 19.68 15.71
C PRO A 127 -16.47 18.64 16.45
N ARG A 128 -17.05 17.90 17.40
CA ARG A 128 -16.39 16.81 18.15
C ARG A 128 -16.37 15.46 17.43
N GLN A 129 -17.03 15.37 16.28
CA GLN A 129 -17.24 14.14 15.52
C GLN A 129 -16.29 14.10 14.34
N ILE A 130 -15.53 13.02 14.23
CA ILE A 130 -14.49 12.84 13.21
C ILE A 130 -14.82 11.62 12.36
N VAL A 131 -14.61 11.74 11.05
CA VAL A 131 -14.74 10.65 10.08
C VAL A 131 -13.36 10.42 9.45
N ASN A 132 -12.97 9.16 9.26
CA ASN A 132 -11.66 8.79 8.69
C ASN A 132 -11.56 8.96 7.15
N HIS A 133 -12.40 9.81 6.54
CA HIS A 133 -12.40 10.13 5.11
C HIS A 133 -12.57 11.62 4.88
N PHE A 134 -11.95 12.13 3.81
CA PHE A 134 -12.20 13.49 3.32
C PHE A 134 -13.29 13.50 2.23
N PRO A 135 -14.21 14.47 2.22
CA PRO A 135 -15.10 14.68 1.10
C PRO A 135 -14.31 14.95 -0.18
N GLY A 136 -14.66 14.28 -1.28
CA GLY A 136 -14.01 14.47 -2.58
C GLY A 136 -12.70 13.71 -2.76
N ILE A 137 -12.21 12.98 -1.75
CA ILE A 137 -10.94 12.23 -1.84
C ILE A 137 -10.88 11.22 -2.99
N GLY A 138 -12.05 10.83 -3.51
CA GLY A 138 -12.21 9.99 -4.70
C GLY A 138 -11.45 10.51 -5.93
N PHE A 139 -11.26 11.83 -6.09
CA PHE A 139 -10.51 12.38 -7.22
C PHE A 139 -9.04 11.93 -7.25
N ILE A 140 -8.44 11.63 -6.10
CA ILE A 140 -7.05 11.16 -6.00
C ILE A 140 -6.93 9.67 -5.68
N THR A 141 -8.00 9.02 -5.18
CA THR A 141 -7.99 7.58 -4.87
C THR A 141 -8.63 6.72 -5.97
N SER A 142 -9.42 7.32 -6.86
CA SER A 142 -9.90 6.68 -8.08
C SER A 142 -8.73 6.41 -9.00
N LYS A 143 -8.50 5.12 -9.29
CA LYS A 143 -7.43 4.67 -10.20
C LYS A 143 -7.48 5.37 -11.55
N VAL A 144 -8.68 5.54 -12.11
CA VAL A 144 -8.89 6.14 -13.43
C VAL A 144 -8.60 7.64 -13.39
N ASP A 145 -9.17 8.34 -12.41
CA ASP A 145 -9.03 9.80 -12.31
C ASP A 145 -7.61 10.19 -11.95
N LEU A 146 -6.96 9.46 -11.03
CA LEU A 146 -5.57 9.67 -10.70
C LEU A 146 -4.66 9.42 -11.90
N SER A 147 -4.79 8.28 -12.59
CA SER A 147 -3.87 7.93 -13.69
C SER A 147 -3.95 8.93 -14.84
N THR A 148 -5.13 9.51 -15.07
CA THR A 148 -5.41 10.41 -16.20
C THR A 148 -5.25 11.89 -15.84
N ALA A 149 -4.98 12.22 -14.57
CA ALA A 149 -4.68 13.58 -14.12
C ALA A 149 -3.37 14.16 -14.71
N ALA A 150 -2.55 13.31 -15.35
CA ALA A 150 -1.37 13.69 -16.14
C ALA A 150 -0.29 14.48 -15.38
N PHE A 151 -0.07 14.18 -14.08
CA PHE A 151 1.05 14.74 -13.33
C PHE A 151 2.41 14.37 -13.97
N PRO A 152 3.43 15.26 -13.90
CA PRO A 152 4.72 15.06 -14.58
C PRO A 152 5.47 13.79 -14.19
N PHE A 153 5.26 13.29 -12.97
CA PHE A 153 5.93 12.11 -12.43
C PHE A 153 5.18 10.79 -12.69
N MET A 154 4.01 10.83 -13.32
CA MET A 154 3.23 9.63 -13.63
C MET A 154 3.43 9.20 -15.09
N PRO A 155 3.44 7.89 -15.38
CA PRO A 155 3.40 7.40 -16.75
C PRO A 155 2.14 7.91 -17.47
N LYS A 156 2.27 8.23 -18.76
CA LYS A 156 1.16 8.76 -19.56
C LYS A 156 0.00 7.76 -19.61
N ALA A 157 -1.22 8.27 -19.52
CA ALA A 157 -2.42 7.45 -19.55
C ALA A 157 -3.51 8.09 -20.41
N PHE A 158 -4.33 7.25 -21.03
CA PHE A 158 -5.39 7.62 -21.96
C PHE A 158 -6.64 6.79 -21.69
N ARG A 159 -7.79 7.43 -21.51
CA ARG A 159 -9.08 6.75 -21.45
C ARG A 159 -9.52 6.33 -22.85
N LEU A 160 -10.04 5.11 -22.98
CA LEU A 160 -10.68 4.67 -24.21
C LEU A 160 -12.19 4.55 -24.00
N PRO A 161 -12.99 5.07 -24.95
CA PRO A 161 -12.59 5.63 -26.26
C PRO A 161 -12.25 7.14 -26.24
N GLU A 162 -12.43 7.84 -25.12
CA GLU A 162 -12.48 9.32 -25.10
C GLU A 162 -11.18 10.01 -25.56
N GLN A 163 -10.03 9.41 -25.28
CA GLN A 163 -8.70 9.95 -25.58
C GLN A 163 -7.98 9.15 -26.67
N GLN A 164 -8.72 8.43 -27.52
CA GLN A 164 -8.14 7.62 -28.60
C GLN A 164 -7.23 8.45 -29.54
N ALA A 165 -7.65 9.66 -29.93
CA ALA A 165 -6.87 10.51 -30.82
C ALA A 165 -5.55 10.98 -30.19
N GLU A 166 -5.57 11.32 -28.89
CA GLU A 166 -4.38 11.70 -28.13
C GLU A 166 -3.41 10.52 -27.99
N PHE A 167 -3.95 9.33 -27.71
CA PHE A 167 -3.18 8.10 -27.67
C PHE A 167 -2.49 7.80 -29.00
N LEU A 168 -3.21 7.91 -30.13
CA LEU A 168 -2.64 7.67 -31.46
C LEU A 168 -1.50 8.64 -31.78
N LYS A 169 -1.65 9.92 -31.44
CA LYS A 169 -0.57 10.91 -31.60
C LYS A 169 0.65 10.53 -30.76
N PHE A 170 0.45 10.18 -29.49
CA PHE A 170 1.53 9.74 -28.61
C PHE A 170 2.24 8.50 -29.15
N ALA A 171 1.49 7.53 -29.67
CA ALA A 171 2.01 6.28 -30.21
C ALA A 171 2.86 6.48 -31.47
N ILE A 172 2.55 7.48 -32.29
CA ILE A 172 3.39 7.86 -33.46
C ILE A 172 4.76 8.36 -32.99
N ASP A 173 4.77 9.20 -31.95
CA ASP A 173 6.00 9.77 -31.41
C ASP A 173 6.81 8.76 -30.59
N ASN A 174 6.19 7.66 -30.14
CA ASN A 174 6.78 6.66 -29.24
C ASN A 174 6.46 5.22 -29.69
N PRO A 175 7.02 4.75 -30.83
CA PRO A 175 6.65 3.48 -31.45
C PRO A 175 7.04 2.23 -30.64
N ASP A 176 8.02 2.34 -29.74
CA ASP A 176 8.50 1.23 -28.90
C ASP A 176 7.80 1.17 -27.53
N SER A 177 6.83 2.04 -27.27
CA SER A 177 6.10 2.05 -26.01
C SER A 177 5.22 0.81 -25.86
N ILE A 178 5.17 0.31 -24.63
CA ILE A 178 4.30 -0.79 -24.21
C ILE A 178 3.28 -0.20 -23.25
N PHE A 179 2.05 -0.70 -23.27
CA PHE A 179 0.96 -0.19 -22.44
C PHE A 179 0.39 -1.26 -21.54
N VAL A 180 -0.06 -0.84 -20.37
CA VAL A 180 -0.94 -1.60 -19.50
C VAL A 180 -2.37 -1.19 -19.79
N GLU A 181 -3.17 -2.11 -20.31
CA GLU A 181 -4.63 -1.97 -20.42
C GLU A 181 -5.25 -2.40 -19.09
N LYS A 182 -6.07 -1.52 -18.52
CA LYS A 182 -6.77 -1.75 -17.25
C LYS A 182 -8.25 -1.47 -17.46
N ASN A 183 -9.09 -2.47 -17.19
CA ASN A 183 -10.54 -2.26 -17.17
C ASN A 183 -10.96 -1.51 -15.90
N ASN A 184 -11.96 -0.65 -16.01
CA ASN A 184 -12.47 0.19 -14.92
C ASN A 184 -13.36 -0.60 -13.95
N LYS A 185 -14.04 -1.65 -14.43
CA LYS A 185 -15.03 -2.44 -13.70
C LYS A 185 -14.53 -3.83 -13.31
N HIS A 186 -13.56 -4.38 -14.04
CA HIS A 186 -13.05 -5.73 -13.85
C HIS A 186 -11.54 -5.75 -13.61
N ARG A 187 -11.05 -6.79 -12.91
CA ARG A 187 -9.62 -6.96 -12.57
C ARG A 187 -8.73 -7.40 -13.75
N SER A 188 -9.19 -7.21 -14.99
CA SER A 188 -8.41 -7.54 -16.18
C SER A 188 -7.30 -6.52 -16.37
N ILE A 189 -6.05 -6.98 -16.26
CA ILE A 189 -4.84 -6.20 -16.52
C ILE A 189 -4.05 -6.93 -17.61
N LYS A 190 -3.76 -6.24 -18.71
CA LYS A 190 -2.95 -6.80 -19.80
C LYS A 190 -1.81 -5.86 -20.10
N ILE A 191 -0.65 -6.41 -20.44
CA ILE A 191 0.48 -5.66 -20.97
C ILE A 191 0.51 -5.93 -22.47
N LEU A 192 0.37 -4.88 -23.28
CA LEU A 192 0.18 -4.97 -24.71
C LEU A 192 1.16 -4.03 -25.44
N PRO A 193 1.83 -4.49 -26.50
CA PRO A 193 2.47 -3.59 -27.46
C PRO A 193 1.41 -2.82 -28.27
N LEU A 194 1.82 -1.70 -28.88
CA LEU A 194 0.93 -0.80 -29.63
C LEU A 194 0.02 -1.52 -30.65
N ASN A 195 0.57 -2.46 -31.42
CA ASN A 195 -0.14 -3.18 -32.47
C ASN A 195 -1.24 -4.14 -31.97
N SER A 196 -1.25 -4.45 -30.67
CA SER A 196 -2.16 -5.41 -30.04
C SER A 196 -3.29 -4.73 -29.27
N ILE A 197 -3.29 -3.39 -29.22
CA ILE A 197 -4.29 -2.60 -28.50
C ILE A 197 -5.57 -2.53 -29.32
N ASN A 198 -6.68 -2.93 -28.70
CA ASN A 198 -8.00 -2.76 -29.30
C ASN A 198 -8.52 -1.34 -29.02
N LEU A 199 -8.40 -0.45 -30.00
CA LEU A 199 -8.86 0.94 -29.88
C LEU A 199 -10.38 1.09 -29.68
N ASN A 200 -11.16 0.06 -30.02
CA ASN A 200 -12.61 0.04 -29.82
C ASN A 200 -13.01 -0.47 -28.42
N ALA A 201 -12.04 -0.78 -27.56
CA ALA A 201 -12.32 -1.17 -26.19
C ALA A 201 -13.00 -0.03 -25.42
N THR A 202 -14.01 -0.37 -24.64
CA THR A 202 -14.74 0.57 -23.79
C THR A 202 -14.47 0.27 -22.31
N ASP A 203 -14.75 1.24 -21.44
CA ASP A 203 -14.58 1.09 -19.98
C ASP A 203 -13.15 0.68 -19.57
N CYS A 204 -12.13 1.15 -20.29
CA CYS A 204 -10.74 0.89 -19.96
C CYS A 204 -9.88 2.14 -20.13
N PHE A 205 -8.69 2.07 -19.56
CA PHE A 205 -7.65 3.05 -19.84
C PHE A 205 -6.34 2.34 -20.13
N LEU A 206 -5.56 2.97 -21.00
CA LEU A 206 -4.20 2.59 -21.31
C LEU A 206 -3.27 3.44 -20.45
N GLN A 207 -2.25 2.82 -19.88
CA GLN A 207 -1.19 3.53 -19.18
C GLN A 207 0.15 3.01 -19.66
N GLU A 208 1.07 3.90 -20.01
CA GLU A 208 2.42 3.54 -20.42
C GLU A 208 3.08 2.64 -19.37
N TYR A 209 3.66 1.53 -19.84
CA TYR A 209 4.34 0.56 -19.00
C TYR A 209 5.78 1.01 -18.75
N VAL A 210 6.17 1.09 -17.48
CA VAL A 210 7.56 1.35 -17.09
C VAL A 210 8.41 0.12 -17.39
N GLN A 211 9.11 0.14 -18.53
CA GLN A 211 9.86 -1.00 -19.06
C GLN A 211 11.14 -1.30 -18.25
N ASN A 212 11.77 -0.27 -17.70
CA ASN A 212 13.02 -0.36 -16.93
C ASN A 212 12.80 0.02 -15.46
N PRO A 213 12.03 -0.77 -14.68
CA PRO A 213 11.86 -0.50 -13.26
C PRO A 213 13.15 -0.76 -12.49
N PHE A 214 13.30 -0.14 -11.33
CA PHE A 214 14.33 -0.54 -10.37
C PHE A 214 14.06 -1.98 -9.89
N LEU A 215 15.12 -2.78 -9.80
CA LEU A 215 15.04 -4.19 -9.45
C LEU A 215 15.79 -4.44 -8.13
N VAL A 216 15.21 -5.26 -7.26
CA VAL A 216 15.89 -5.81 -6.07
C VAL A 216 16.15 -7.28 -6.38
N ASP A 217 17.42 -7.67 -6.39
CA ASP A 217 17.87 -9.03 -6.73
C ASP A 217 17.27 -9.55 -8.06
N GLY A 218 17.18 -8.67 -9.06
CA GLY A 218 16.61 -9.00 -10.38
C GLY A 218 15.09 -9.08 -10.43
N HIS A 219 14.39 -8.78 -9.34
CA HIS A 219 12.93 -8.83 -9.25
C HIS A 219 12.32 -7.43 -9.22
N LYS A 220 11.23 -7.26 -9.96
CA LYS A 220 10.38 -6.07 -9.89
C LYS A 220 9.58 -6.10 -8.57
N PHE A 221 9.44 -4.95 -7.94
CA PHE A 221 8.63 -4.77 -6.72
C PHE A 221 7.82 -3.49 -6.81
N ASP A 222 6.89 -3.33 -5.88
CA ASP A 222 6.14 -2.10 -5.62
C ASP A 222 6.35 -1.65 -4.17
N VAL A 223 6.04 -0.38 -3.89
CA VAL A 223 6.18 0.21 -2.56
C VAL A 223 4.81 0.65 -2.08
N GLY A 224 4.35 0.08 -0.96
CA GLY A 224 3.18 0.55 -0.24
C GLY A 224 3.57 1.65 0.75
N VAL A 225 3.04 2.85 0.57
CA VAL A 225 3.24 3.98 1.50
C VAL A 225 1.91 4.33 2.16
N TYR A 226 1.90 4.36 3.50
CA TYR A 226 0.76 4.83 4.28
C TYR A 226 0.92 6.32 4.57
N VAL A 227 -0.05 7.12 4.12
CA VAL A 227 -0.09 8.57 4.33
C VAL A 227 -1.32 8.92 5.15
N VAL A 228 -1.14 9.69 6.21
CA VAL A 228 -2.23 10.22 7.02
C VAL A 228 -2.40 11.70 6.71
N LEU A 229 -3.60 12.08 6.29
CA LEU A 229 -4.00 13.47 6.12
C LEU A 229 -4.84 13.87 7.33
N THR A 230 -4.45 14.91 8.04
CA THR A 230 -5.13 15.37 9.27
C THR A 230 -5.92 16.66 9.08
N SER A 231 -5.65 17.42 8.02
CA SER A 231 -6.30 18.69 7.66
C SER A 231 -6.09 19.02 6.20
#